data_AF-A0A6P7RAT3-F1
#
_entry.id   AF-A0A6P7RAT3-F1
#
_cell.length_a   1.000
_cell.length_b   1.000
_cell.length_c   1.000
_cell.angle_alpha   90.00
_cell.angle_beta   90.00
_cell.angle_gamma   90.00
#
_symmetry.space_group_name_H-M   'P 1'
#
loop_
_entity.id
_entity.type
_entity.pdbx_description
1 polymer ?
#
loop_
_entity_poly.entity_id
_entity_poly.type
_entity_poly.pdbx_seq_one_letter_code
_entity_poly.pdbx_strand_id
1 'polypeptide(L)'
;SNDKETVVGRINETHIFNGSNWIMLIYKGGDEYDNHCGKEQRRAVVMISCNRHTLAANFNPVSEERGKVQDCFYLFEMDSSLACSPEVSHLSVGSILLVIFASLVAVYIIGGFLYQRLVVGAKGMEQFPHLAFWQDLGNLVADGCDFVCRSKPRNVPAAYRGVGDDQLGEESEERDDHLLPM
;
A
#
# COMPACT_ATOMS: atom_id res chain seq x y z
N SER A 1 14.18 -2.15 -58.55
CA SER A 1 12.95 -2.58 -57.85
C SER A 1 12.32 -1.30 -57.32
N ASN A 2 11.14 -0.90 -57.78
CA ASN A 2 10.45 0.25 -57.17
C ASN A 2 9.89 -0.23 -55.83
N ASP A 3 10.55 0.11 -54.73
CA ASP A 3 9.98 -0.11 -53.39
C ASP A 3 8.77 0.80 -53.24
N LYS A 4 7.58 0.21 -53.38
CA LYS A 4 6.31 0.89 -53.12
C LYS A 4 6.13 0.99 -51.62
N GLU A 5 6.43 2.15 -51.05
CA GLU A 5 6.11 2.46 -49.67
C GLU A 5 4.57 2.50 -49.49
N THR A 6 4.08 1.91 -48.40
CA THR A 6 2.64 1.89 -48.07
C THR A 6 2.49 2.24 -46.60
N VAL A 7 1.67 3.24 -46.30
CA VAL A 7 1.45 3.71 -44.93
C VAL A 7 0.49 2.76 -44.22
N VAL A 8 0.95 2.13 -43.15
CA VAL A 8 0.13 1.17 -42.38
C VAL A 8 -0.71 1.86 -41.30
N GLY A 9 -0.24 3.00 -40.78
CA GLY A 9 -0.94 3.81 -39.79
C GLY A 9 -0.25 5.15 -39.60
N ARG A 10 -0.99 6.15 -39.11
CA ARG A 10 -0.51 7.52 -38.88
C ARG A 10 -0.60 7.85 -37.39
N ILE A 11 0.38 8.62 -36.92
CA ILE A 11 0.46 9.07 -35.51
C ILE A 11 -0.68 10.01 -35.09
N ASN A 12 -1.38 10.63 -36.06
CA ASN A 12 -2.50 11.54 -35.77
C ASN A 12 -3.69 10.82 -35.14
N GLU A 13 -3.87 9.54 -35.45
CA GLU A 13 -4.95 8.71 -34.91
C GLU A 13 -4.39 7.56 -34.07
N THR A 14 -3.84 7.95 -32.91
CA THR A 14 -3.22 7.00 -31.97
C THR A 14 -4.19 6.64 -30.85
N HIS A 15 -4.34 5.35 -30.59
CA HIS A 15 -4.96 4.84 -29.36
C HIS A 15 -3.93 4.05 -28.57
N ILE A 16 -3.91 4.26 -27.25
CA ILE A 16 -2.98 3.57 -26.35
C ILE A 16 -3.77 2.93 -25.21
N PHE A 17 -3.45 1.67 -24.93
CA PHE A 17 -4.01 0.91 -23.81
C PHE A 17 -2.86 0.27 -23.04
N ASN A 18 -2.92 0.32 -21.71
CA ASN A 18 -1.93 -0.27 -20.83
C ASN A 18 -2.54 -1.43 -20.04
N GLY A 19 -1.84 -2.57 -20.05
CA GLY A 19 -2.06 -3.68 -19.14
C GLY A 19 -1.05 -3.68 -17.98
N SER A 20 -0.93 -4.81 -17.28
CA SER A 20 0.05 -4.98 -16.19
C SER A 20 1.49 -5.13 -16.70
N ASN A 21 1.69 -5.84 -17.81
CA ASN A 21 3.01 -6.18 -18.37
C ASN A 21 3.08 -5.93 -19.88
N TRP A 22 2.17 -5.11 -20.42
CA TRP A 22 2.14 -4.81 -21.84
C TRP A 22 1.46 -3.46 -22.10
N ILE A 23 1.81 -2.84 -23.22
CA ILE A 23 1.16 -1.65 -23.75
C ILE A 23 0.76 -1.96 -25.19
N MET A 24 -0.50 -1.70 -25.54
CA MET A 24 -0.98 -1.83 -26.91
C MET A 24 -1.13 -0.44 -27.51
N LEU A 25 -0.41 -0.21 -28.59
CA LEU A 25 -0.40 1.04 -29.33
C LEU A 25 -1.01 0.82 -30.71
N ILE A 26 -2.04 1.58 -31.05
CA ILE A 26 -2.80 1.42 -32.29
C ILE A 26 -2.70 2.71 -33.09
N TYR A 27 -2.15 2.63 -34.30
CA TYR A 27 -2.15 3.72 -35.28
C TYR A 27 -3.17 3.43 -36.37
N LYS A 28 -4.16 4.31 -36.52
CA LYS A 28 -5.17 4.24 -37.59
C LYS A 28 -4.84 5.20 -38.73
N GLY A 29 -5.72 5.31 -39.73
CA GLY A 29 -5.57 6.25 -40.84
C GLY A 29 -4.45 5.90 -41.82
N GLY A 30 -4.12 4.62 -41.98
CA GLY A 30 -3.22 4.15 -43.04
C GLY A 30 -3.84 4.24 -44.44
N ASP A 31 -3.07 3.85 -45.45
CA ASP A 31 -3.54 3.80 -46.83
C ASP A 31 -4.63 2.73 -46.98
N GLU A 32 -5.59 2.94 -47.88
CA GLU A 32 -6.71 2.03 -48.11
C GLU A 32 -6.27 0.72 -48.79
N TYR A 33 -6.87 -0.41 -48.39
CA TYR A 33 -6.62 -1.68 -49.07
C TYR A 33 -7.13 -1.67 -50.51
N ASP A 34 -6.36 -2.23 -51.44
CA ASP A 34 -6.75 -2.26 -52.86
C ASP A 34 -7.91 -3.25 -53.09
N ASN A 35 -7.73 -4.50 -52.64
CA ASN A 35 -8.61 -5.64 -52.96
C ASN A 35 -9.10 -6.43 -51.72
N HIS A 36 -8.72 -6.02 -50.51
CA HIS A 36 -9.01 -6.75 -49.27
C HIS A 36 -9.77 -5.85 -48.29
N CYS A 37 -10.35 -6.45 -47.24
CA CYS A 37 -10.86 -5.72 -46.07
C CYS A 37 -11.86 -4.60 -46.39
N GLY A 38 -12.71 -4.80 -47.40
CA GLY A 38 -13.73 -3.81 -47.77
C GLY A 38 -13.18 -2.45 -48.21
N LYS A 39 -11.90 -2.36 -48.62
CA LYS A 39 -11.18 -1.10 -48.91
C LYS A 39 -11.10 -0.15 -47.71
N GLU A 40 -11.12 -0.70 -46.50
CA GLU A 40 -10.91 0.12 -45.30
C GLU A 40 -9.45 0.63 -45.22
N GLN A 41 -9.25 1.64 -44.39
CA GLN A 41 -7.91 2.16 -44.09
C GLN A 41 -7.11 1.16 -43.27
N ARG A 42 -5.84 0.95 -43.62
CA ARG A 42 -4.93 0.13 -42.83
C ARG A 42 -4.78 0.70 -41.42
N ARG A 43 -4.51 -0.20 -40.48
CA ARG A 43 -4.16 0.13 -39.09
C ARG A 43 -3.00 -0.73 -38.61
N ALA A 44 -2.07 -0.12 -37.88
CA ALA A 44 -0.97 -0.79 -37.21
C ALA A 44 -1.33 -0.99 -35.73
N VAL A 45 -1.13 -2.20 -35.23
CA VAL A 45 -1.24 -2.55 -33.81
C VAL A 45 0.14 -2.99 -33.36
N VAL A 46 0.75 -2.24 -32.47
CA VAL A 46 2.05 -2.53 -31.87
C VAL A 46 1.82 -3.00 -30.45
N MET A 47 2.11 -4.26 -30.21
CA MET A 47 2.10 -4.88 -28.89
C MET A 47 3.48 -4.71 -28.25
N ILE A 48 3.56 -3.90 -27.21
CA ILE A 48 4.79 -3.64 -26.47
C ILE A 48 4.78 -4.51 -25.22
N SER A 49 5.60 -5.54 -25.18
CA SER A 49 5.76 -6.46 -24.05
C SER A 49 6.78 -5.93 -23.03
N CYS A 50 6.54 -6.16 -21.75
CA CYS A 50 7.47 -5.79 -20.68
C CYS A 50 8.75 -6.62 -20.77
N ASN A 51 9.88 -5.94 -20.96
CA ASN A 51 11.22 -6.52 -20.85
C ASN A 51 12.13 -5.59 -20.05
N ARG A 52 12.49 -5.96 -18.82
CA ARG A 52 13.31 -5.13 -17.92
C ARG A 52 14.75 -4.92 -18.39
N HIS A 53 15.22 -5.71 -19.35
CA HIS A 53 16.62 -5.70 -19.78
C HIS A 53 16.88 -4.73 -20.94
N THR A 54 15.84 -4.25 -21.62
CA THR A 54 15.98 -3.48 -22.86
C THR A 54 15.02 -2.31 -22.90
N LEU A 55 15.51 -1.11 -23.24
CA LEU A 55 14.65 0.08 -23.36
C LEU A 55 13.68 -0.03 -24.55
N ALA A 56 14.16 -0.49 -25.70
CA ALA A 56 13.35 -0.82 -26.88
C ALA A 56 14.14 -1.83 -27.73
N ALA A 57 13.59 -3.03 -27.93
CA ALA A 57 14.23 -4.08 -28.72
C ALA A 57 13.17 -4.96 -29.42
N ASN A 58 13.63 -5.84 -30.32
CA ASN A 58 12.81 -6.88 -30.95
C ASN A 58 11.56 -6.37 -31.68
N PHE A 59 11.67 -5.29 -32.46
CA PHE A 59 10.56 -4.85 -33.31
C PHE A 59 10.41 -5.78 -34.51
N ASN A 60 9.40 -6.65 -34.49
CA ASN A 60 9.13 -7.61 -35.55
C ASN A 60 7.66 -7.59 -35.99
N PRO A 61 7.38 -7.70 -37.31
CA PRO A 61 6.03 -7.96 -37.79
C PRO A 61 5.64 -9.40 -37.42
N VAL A 62 4.53 -9.56 -36.70
CA VAL A 62 4.03 -10.87 -36.27
C VAL A 62 3.11 -11.44 -37.34
N SER A 63 2.08 -10.69 -37.69
CA SER A 63 1.06 -11.16 -38.62
C SER A 63 0.27 -10.01 -39.22
N GLU A 64 -0.39 -10.30 -40.32
CA GLU A 64 -1.33 -9.39 -40.94
C GLU A 64 -2.66 -10.10 -41.15
N GLU A 65 -3.71 -9.54 -40.55
CA GLU A 65 -5.06 -10.04 -40.67
C GLU A 65 -5.73 -9.36 -41.87
N ARG A 66 -5.64 -9.98 -43.06
CA ARG A 66 -6.32 -9.52 -44.29
C ARG A 66 -7.59 -10.30 -44.64
N GLY A 67 -7.88 -11.38 -43.89
CA GLY A 67 -8.93 -12.36 -44.24
C GLY A 67 -10.33 -11.96 -43.81
N LYS A 68 -10.48 -10.83 -43.12
CA LYS A 68 -11.76 -10.34 -42.60
C LYS A 68 -12.42 -9.37 -43.57
N VAL A 69 -13.74 -9.28 -43.49
CA VAL A 69 -14.54 -8.35 -44.30
C VAL A 69 -14.36 -6.90 -43.83
N GLN A 70 -14.08 -6.72 -42.53
CA GLN A 70 -13.85 -5.45 -41.84
C GLN A 70 -12.87 -5.70 -40.68
N ASP A 71 -12.26 -4.65 -40.13
CA ASP A 71 -11.39 -4.71 -38.95
C ASP A 71 -10.07 -5.50 -39.16
N CYS A 72 -9.45 -5.36 -40.33
CA CYS A 72 -8.12 -5.84 -40.64
C CYS A 72 -7.03 -5.01 -39.96
N PHE A 73 -5.88 -5.60 -39.65
CA PHE A 73 -4.77 -4.93 -38.98
C PHE A 73 -3.43 -5.61 -39.23
N TYR A 74 -2.37 -4.83 -39.05
CA TYR A 74 -1.00 -5.32 -38.99
C TYR A 74 -0.58 -5.41 -37.54
N LEU A 75 -0.15 -6.59 -37.10
CA LEU A 75 0.34 -6.82 -35.76
C LEU A 75 1.87 -6.79 -35.74
N PHE A 76 2.41 -5.92 -34.90
CA PHE A 76 3.83 -5.83 -34.59
C PHE A 76 4.02 -6.13 -33.11
N GLU A 77 5.13 -6.78 -32.80
CA GLU A 77 5.56 -6.99 -31.41
C GLU A 77 6.87 -6.24 -31.19
N MET A 78 7.05 -5.74 -29.98
CA MET A 78 8.32 -5.18 -29.52
C MET A 78 8.45 -5.31 -28.00
N ASP A 79 9.68 -5.29 -27.54
CA ASP A 79 10.02 -5.36 -26.13
C ASP A 79 10.44 -3.99 -25.61
N SER A 80 9.92 -3.58 -24.44
CA SER A 80 10.35 -2.36 -23.76
C SER A 80 10.25 -2.47 -22.25
N SER A 81 11.24 -1.91 -21.56
CA SER A 81 11.21 -1.75 -20.11
C SER A 81 10.13 -0.77 -19.65
N LEU A 82 9.61 0.08 -20.55
CA LEU A 82 8.55 1.05 -20.24
C LEU A 82 7.17 0.41 -20.11
N ALA A 83 6.97 -0.78 -20.70
CA ALA A 83 5.73 -1.54 -20.57
C ALA A 83 5.63 -2.32 -19.25
N CYS A 84 6.71 -2.34 -18.46
CA CYS A 84 6.72 -2.97 -17.15
C CYS A 84 6.04 -2.06 -16.13
N SER A 85 4.99 -2.56 -15.48
CA SER A 85 4.44 -1.89 -14.30
C SER A 85 5.50 -1.81 -13.20
N PRO A 86 5.61 -0.69 -12.47
CA PRO A 86 6.52 -0.59 -11.33
C PRO A 86 6.15 -1.68 -10.31
N GLU A 87 7.10 -2.56 -9.99
CA GLU A 87 6.88 -3.54 -8.92
C GLU A 87 6.88 -2.83 -7.58
N VAL A 88 5.67 -2.56 -7.08
CA VAL A 88 5.42 -2.03 -5.74
C VAL A 88 5.49 -3.11 -4.66
N SER A 89 6.15 -4.24 -4.92
CA SER A 89 6.11 -5.43 -4.07
C SER A 89 7.32 -5.59 -3.16
N HIS A 90 7.89 -4.48 -2.69
CA HIS A 90 8.81 -4.50 -1.56
C HIS A 90 8.09 -3.96 -0.33
N LEU A 91 7.99 -4.80 0.72
CA LEU A 91 7.55 -4.35 2.04
C LEU A 91 8.36 -3.10 2.41
N SER A 92 7.66 -2.02 2.77
CA SER A 92 8.32 -0.79 3.20
C SER A 92 9.27 -1.11 4.36
N VAL A 93 10.46 -0.52 4.34
CA VAL A 93 11.47 -0.66 5.41
C VAL A 93 10.83 -0.41 6.78
N GLY A 94 9.88 0.54 6.86
CA GLY A 94 9.13 0.80 8.09
C GLY A 94 8.28 -0.38 8.57
N SER A 95 7.63 -1.11 7.66
CA SER A 95 6.84 -2.30 7.99
C SER A 95 7.73 -3.42 8.53
N ILE A 96 8.91 -3.62 7.93
CA ILE A 96 9.88 -4.62 8.39
C ILE A 96 10.35 -4.32 9.81
N LEU A 97 10.70 -3.06 10.11
CA LEU A 97 11.12 -2.64 11.45
C LEU A 97 10.02 -2.82 12.50
N LEU A 98 8.78 -2.48 12.17
CA LEU A 98 7.63 -2.65 13.08
C LEU A 98 7.38 -4.13 13.41
N VAL A 99 7.47 -5.03 12.42
CA VAL A 99 7.29 -6.46 12.65
C VAL A 99 8.37 -7.02 13.57
N ILE A 100 9.64 -6.65 13.36
CA ILE A 100 10.75 -7.08 14.21
C ILE A 100 10.55 -6.56 15.63
N PHE A 101 10.28 -5.27 15.81
CA PHE A 101 10.07 -4.67 17.12
C PHE A 101 8.89 -5.32 17.87
N ALA A 102 7.75 -5.50 17.21
CA ALA A 102 6.58 -6.14 17.79
C ALA A 102 6.87 -7.58 18.24
N SER A 103 7.67 -8.34 17.46
CA SER A 103 8.06 -9.70 17.83
C SER A 103 8.93 -9.75 19.10
N LEU A 104 9.90 -8.83 19.23
CA LEU A 104 10.75 -8.73 20.42
C LEU A 104 9.94 -8.36 21.67
N VAL A 105 9.01 -7.42 21.52
CA VAL A 105 8.09 -7.03 22.59
C VAL A 105 7.21 -8.21 23.03
N ALA A 106 6.67 -8.98 22.08
CA ALA A 106 5.86 -10.16 22.41
C ALA A 106 6.66 -11.20 23.22
N VAL A 107 7.89 -11.50 22.81
CA VAL A 107 8.77 -12.42 23.53
C VAL A 107 9.11 -11.89 24.93
N TYR A 108 9.37 -10.59 25.06
CA TYR A 108 9.63 -9.95 26.35
C TYR A 108 8.42 -10.05 27.30
N ILE A 109 7.22 -9.75 26.82
CA ILE A 109 5.99 -9.83 27.62
C ILE A 109 5.71 -11.28 28.03
N ILE A 110 5.76 -12.23 27.10
CA ILE A 110 5.47 -13.65 27.40
C ILE A 110 6.52 -14.24 28.33
N GLY A 111 7.81 -14.00 28.05
CA GLY A 111 8.91 -14.50 28.87
C GLY A 111 8.90 -13.90 30.27
N GLY A 112 8.70 -12.59 30.38
CA GLY A 112 8.60 -11.90 31.66
C GLY A 112 7.37 -12.33 32.47
N PHE A 113 6.24 -12.54 31.80
CA PHE A 113 5.02 -13.06 32.42
C PHE A 113 5.22 -14.49 32.97
N LEU A 114 5.81 -15.39 32.17
CA LEU A 114 6.13 -16.75 32.62
C LEU A 114 7.13 -16.73 33.79
N TYR A 115 8.14 -15.87 33.75
CA TYR A 115 9.12 -15.73 34.81
C TYR A 115 8.48 -15.26 36.13
N GLN A 116 7.72 -14.17 36.10
CA GLN A 116 7.07 -13.61 37.29
C GLN A 116 6.01 -14.56 37.87
N ARG A 117 5.33 -15.33 37.01
CA ARG A 117 4.32 -16.31 37.43
C ARG A 117 4.92 -17.60 38.01
N LEU A 118 5.95 -18.16 37.38
CA LEU A 118 6.49 -19.47 37.74
C LEU A 118 7.62 -19.40 38.77
N VAL A 119 8.48 -18.37 38.70
CA VAL A 119 9.67 -18.26 39.56
C VAL A 119 9.39 -17.39 40.79
N VAL A 120 8.71 -16.26 40.62
CA VAL A 120 8.47 -15.29 41.70
C VAL A 120 7.14 -15.54 42.41
N GLY A 121 6.19 -16.24 41.78
CA GLY A 121 4.89 -16.58 42.37
C GLY A 121 3.94 -15.38 42.52
N ALA A 122 4.24 -14.26 41.86
CA ALA A 122 3.40 -13.06 41.88
C ALA A 122 2.03 -13.33 41.24
N LYS A 123 0.96 -12.76 41.79
CA LYS A 123 -0.42 -12.88 41.31
C LYS A 123 -1.03 -11.48 41.14
N GLY A 124 -1.74 -11.26 40.04
CA GLY A 124 -2.38 -9.97 39.74
C GLY A 124 -1.64 -9.15 38.69
N MET A 125 -1.85 -7.83 38.70
CA MET A 125 -1.32 -6.88 37.69
C MET A 125 0.21 -6.76 37.71
N GLU A 126 0.87 -7.23 38.77
CA GLU A 126 2.34 -7.24 38.90
C GLU A 126 3.03 -8.35 38.09
N GLN A 127 2.25 -9.19 37.37
CA GLN A 127 2.76 -10.23 36.48
C GLN A 127 3.22 -9.72 35.11
N PHE A 128 3.01 -8.43 34.82
CA PHE A 128 3.54 -7.81 33.61
C PHE A 128 4.78 -7.00 33.95
N PRO A 129 5.94 -7.30 33.32
CA PRO A 129 7.15 -6.50 33.51
C PRO A 129 6.89 -5.07 33.05
N HIS A 130 7.19 -4.09 33.91
CA HIS A 130 7.08 -2.65 33.61
C HIS A 130 5.68 -2.23 33.11
N LEU A 131 4.62 -2.63 33.84
CA LEU A 131 3.23 -2.32 33.49
C LEU A 131 2.96 -0.82 33.24
N ALA A 132 3.50 0.07 34.07
CA ALA A 132 3.32 1.52 33.94
C ALA A 132 3.80 2.04 32.57
N PHE A 133 4.96 1.57 32.10
CA PHE A 133 5.49 1.93 30.79
C PHE A 133 4.56 1.49 29.65
N TRP A 134 4.01 0.28 29.72
CA TRP A 134 3.09 -0.23 28.68
C TRP A 134 1.75 0.50 28.66
N GLN A 135 1.25 0.92 29.82
CA GLN A 135 0.04 1.74 29.94
C GLN A 135 0.26 3.12 29.31
N ASP A 136 1.38 3.78 29.63
CA ASP A 136 1.74 5.08 29.07
C ASP A 136 1.93 5.02 27.55
N LEU A 137 2.61 3.98 27.06
CA LEU A 137 2.81 3.75 25.63
C LEU A 137 1.47 3.52 24.91
N GLY A 138 0.57 2.71 25.48
CA GLY A 138 -0.77 2.47 24.92
C GLY A 138 -1.63 3.73 24.87
N ASN A 139 -1.58 4.55 25.93
CA ASN A 139 -2.27 5.84 25.97
C ASN A 139 -1.74 6.80 24.89
N LEU A 140 -0.42 6.88 24.71
CA LEU A 140 0.18 7.73 23.68
C LEU A 140 -0.17 7.27 22.26
N VAL A 141 -0.25 5.95 22.03
CA VAL A 141 -0.68 5.38 20.74
C VAL A 141 -2.15 5.70 20.46
N ALA A 142 -3.02 5.63 21.48
CA ALA A 142 -4.43 6.00 21.35
C ALA A 142 -4.59 7.49 21.00
N ASP A 143 -3.83 8.37 21.66
CA ASP A 143 -3.80 9.80 21.37
C ASP A 143 -3.28 10.09 19.94
N GLY A 144 -2.25 9.36 19.49
CA GLY A 144 -1.76 9.45 18.11
C GLY A 144 -2.79 9.00 17.07
N CYS A 145 -3.54 7.93 17.36
CA CYS A 145 -4.62 7.47 16.50
C CYS A 145 -5.79 8.47 16.44
N ASP A 146 -6.16 9.08 17.58
CA ASP A 146 -7.16 10.14 17.60
C ASP A 146 -6.71 11.35 16.77
N PHE A 147 -5.44 11.73 16.83
CA PHE A 147 -4.89 12.83 16.03
C PHE A 147 -4.91 12.55 14.51
N VAL A 148 -4.58 11.33 14.09
CA VAL A 148 -4.47 10.96 12.67
C VAL A 148 -5.84 10.64 12.06
N CYS A 149 -6.72 9.94 12.79
CA CYS A 149 -7.98 9.42 12.26
C CYS A 149 -9.16 10.39 12.45
N ARG A 150 -9.03 11.44 13.27
CA ARG A 150 -10.13 12.37 13.56
C ARG A 150 -10.04 13.63 12.71
N SER A 151 -10.77 13.63 11.60
CA SER A 151 -10.88 14.74 10.64
C SER A 151 -11.87 15.86 11.03
N LYS A 152 -12.35 15.92 12.28
CA LYS A 152 -13.30 16.96 12.75
C LYS A 152 -12.66 17.91 13.78
N PRO A 153 -12.88 19.24 13.67
CA PRO A 153 -12.30 20.21 14.58
C PRO A 153 -12.82 20.04 16.02
N ARG A 154 -11.91 20.15 16.99
CA ARG A 154 -12.18 20.13 18.44
C ARG A 154 -13.01 21.36 18.83
N ASN A 155 -14.34 21.26 18.73
CA ASN A 155 -15.28 22.22 19.33
C ASN A 155 -16.12 21.60 20.45
N VAL A 156 -15.63 20.53 21.10
CA VAL A 156 -16.22 20.04 22.34
C VAL A 156 -15.09 19.86 23.35
N PRO A 157 -15.08 20.61 24.47
CA PRO A 157 -14.14 20.37 25.56
C PRO A 157 -14.30 18.93 26.03
N ALA A 158 -13.19 18.23 26.27
CA ALA A 158 -13.19 16.92 26.88
C ALA A 158 -13.75 17.05 28.30
N ALA A 159 -15.06 16.86 28.45
CA ALA A 159 -15.68 16.72 29.75
C ALA A 159 -15.15 15.42 30.34
N TYR A 160 -14.40 15.56 31.44
CA TYR A 160 -13.90 14.48 32.30
C TYR A 160 -12.55 13.85 31.93
N ARG A 161 -11.46 14.62 32.05
CA ARG A 161 -10.20 14.10 32.61
C ARG A 161 -10.19 14.53 34.08
N GLY A 162 -10.70 13.66 34.94
CA GLY A 162 -10.65 13.86 36.38
C GLY A 162 -9.21 13.72 36.89
N VAL A 163 -8.96 14.51 37.94
CA VAL A 163 -7.91 14.36 38.96
C VAL A 163 -6.57 15.08 38.71
N GLY A 164 -6.38 16.17 39.46
CA GLY A 164 -5.07 16.62 39.95
C GLY A 164 -5.02 16.32 41.45
N ASP A 165 -3.99 15.58 41.87
CA ASP A 165 -3.77 15.02 43.20
C ASP A 165 -3.00 15.98 44.13
N ASP A 166 -3.32 17.28 44.13
CA ASP A 166 -2.51 18.31 44.81
C ASP A 166 -3.07 18.83 46.14
N GLN A 167 -3.97 18.09 46.81
CA GLN A 167 -4.46 18.48 48.15
C GLN A 167 -4.40 17.34 49.18
N LEU A 168 -3.18 16.83 49.42
CA LEU A 168 -2.82 16.18 50.67
C LEU A 168 -2.73 17.26 51.77
N GLY A 169 -3.76 17.32 52.62
CA GLY A 169 -3.64 17.78 54.00
C GLY A 169 -3.58 16.54 54.89
N GLU A 170 -2.37 16.05 55.16
CA GLU A 170 -2.10 15.13 56.26
C GLU A 170 -2.35 15.85 57.59
N GLU A 171 -3.30 15.38 58.39
CA GLU A 171 -3.14 15.33 59.84
C GLU A 171 -3.55 13.92 60.29
N SER A 172 -2.52 13.13 60.56
CA SER A 172 -2.54 11.91 61.36
C SER A 172 -2.61 12.25 62.85
N GLU A 173 -3.35 11.44 63.62
CA GLU A 173 -3.06 10.95 65.00
C GLU A 173 -4.41 10.61 65.64
N GLU A 174 -4.80 9.33 65.69
CA GLU A 174 -4.52 8.41 66.79
C GLU A 174 -5.19 8.85 68.11
N ARG A 175 -6.15 8.03 68.59
CA ARG A 175 -6.36 7.63 70.00
C ARG A 175 -7.85 7.45 70.35
N ASP A 176 -8.29 6.20 70.23
CA ASP A 176 -9.32 5.62 71.10
C ASP A 176 -8.94 5.92 72.55
N ASP A 177 -9.81 6.60 73.31
CA ASP A 177 -9.85 6.53 74.78
C ASP A 177 -11.18 7.13 75.28
N HIS A 178 -12.09 6.22 75.67
CA HIS A 178 -12.93 6.33 76.87
C HIS A 178 -14.02 7.42 77.04
N LEU A 179 -15.24 6.89 77.22
CA LEU A 179 -16.33 7.30 78.14
C LEU A 179 -17.55 8.05 77.53
N LEU A 180 -18.64 7.30 77.39
CA LEU A 180 -19.96 7.74 77.89
C LEU A 180 -19.78 8.14 79.37
N PRO A 181 -20.43 9.21 79.87
CA PRO A 181 -21.88 9.11 80.12
C PRO A 181 -22.70 10.42 80.10
N MET A 182 -24.03 10.18 80.03
CA MET A 182 -25.20 11.01 80.40
C MET A 182 -25.54 12.22 79.53
#